data_AF-A0A846BPK6-F1
#
_entry.id   AF-A0A846BPK6-F1
#
_cell.length_a   1.000
_cell.length_b   1.000
_cell.length_c   1.000
_cell.angle_alpha   90.00
_cell.angle_beta   90.00
_cell.angle_gamma   90.00
#
_symmetry.space_group_name_H-M   'P 1'
#
loop_
_entity.id
_entity.type
_entity.pdbx_description
1 polymer ?
#
loop_
_entity_poly.entity_id
_entity_poly.type
_entity_poly.pdbx_seq_one_letter_code
_entity_poly.pdbx_strand_id
1 'polypeptide(L)'
;MAIVEQALGDADINEWIKQALLQRAKAINALHERLNEDLSLVKSDELMNDKKYRTNPNASRELASRAIRAIKDWNDNQPEHKWCITNKLISSLTGVTPKAIAKVVEGMGIDDYNAMQGLTPVVNRMTKAAVGSISEKVSIADVLGVD
;
A
#
# COMPACT_ATOMS: atom_id res chain seq x y z
N MET A 1 -36.04 -12.68 7.28
CA MET A 1 -36.54 -13.84 6.52
C MET A 1 -37.60 -13.42 5.51
N ALA A 2 -38.60 -12.62 5.90
CA ALA A 2 -39.65 -12.10 5.00
C ALA A 2 -39.17 -11.45 3.68
N ILE A 3 -38.11 -10.63 3.69
CA ILE A 3 -37.58 -9.99 2.45
C ILE A 3 -36.93 -11.02 1.51
N VAL A 4 -36.28 -12.04 2.08
CA VAL A 4 -35.62 -13.11 1.33
C VAL A 4 -36.67 -14.05 0.74
N GLU A 5 -37.68 -14.43 1.52
CA GLU A 5 -38.82 -15.25 1.06
C GLU A 5 -39.65 -14.55 -0.03
N GLN A 6 -39.84 -13.22 0.08
CA GLN A 6 -40.55 -12.42 -0.91
C GLN A 6 -39.72 -12.19 -2.19
N ALA A 7 -38.39 -12.17 -2.08
CA ALA A 7 -37.48 -12.12 -3.23
C ALA A 7 -37.30 -13.49 -3.91
N LEU A 8 -37.43 -14.58 -3.16
CA LEU A 8 -37.26 -15.95 -3.67
C LEU A 8 -38.27 -16.28 -4.77
N GLY A 9 -39.53 -15.81 -4.65
CA GLY A 9 -40.58 -16.03 -5.65
C GLY A 9 -40.69 -17.51 -6.08
N ASP A 10 -41.13 -17.75 -7.32
CA ASP A 10 -41.23 -19.09 -7.94
C ASP A 10 -39.89 -19.63 -8.49
N ALA A 11 -38.76 -18.95 -8.25
CA ALA A 11 -37.49 -19.36 -8.83
C ALA A 11 -36.95 -20.61 -8.13
N ASP A 12 -36.64 -21.65 -8.92
CA ASP A 12 -36.06 -22.90 -8.44
C ASP A 12 -34.79 -22.62 -7.62
N ILE A 13 -34.63 -23.33 -6.50
CA ILE A 13 -33.46 -23.25 -5.62
C ILE A 13 -32.17 -23.44 -6.42
N ASN A 14 -32.19 -24.31 -7.45
CA ASN A 14 -31.04 -24.53 -8.31
C ASN A 14 -30.65 -23.27 -9.10
N GLU A 15 -31.62 -22.47 -9.53
CA GLU A 15 -31.37 -21.24 -10.28
C GLU A 15 -30.78 -20.15 -9.36
N TRP A 16 -31.30 -20.06 -8.13
CA TRP A 16 -30.70 -19.21 -7.09
C TRP A 16 -29.27 -19.60 -6.75
N ILE A 17 -29.00 -20.91 -6.56
CA ILE A 17 -27.64 -21.42 -6.32
C ILE A 17 -26.74 -21.06 -7.50
N LYS A 18 -27.21 -21.26 -8.73
CA LYS A 18 -26.44 -20.94 -9.95
C LYS A 18 -26.10 -19.44 -10.02
N GLN A 19 -27.05 -18.55 -9.74
CA GLN A 19 -26.81 -17.11 -9.73
C GLN A 19 -25.84 -16.70 -8.62
N ALA A 20 -25.96 -17.25 -7.42
CA ALA A 20 -25.05 -16.98 -6.31
C ALA A 20 -23.61 -17.43 -6.63
N LEU A 21 -23.45 -18.63 -7.22
CA LEU A 21 -22.16 -19.13 -7.68
C LEU A 21 -21.56 -18.26 -8.78
N LEU A 22 -22.36 -17.83 -9.76
CA LEU A 22 -21.92 -16.92 -10.82
C LEU A 22 -21.48 -15.56 -10.27
N GLN A 23 -22.22 -15.00 -9.32
CA GLN A 23 -21.86 -13.74 -8.68
C GLN A 23 -20.55 -13.86 -7.89
N ARG A 24 -20.39 -14.98 -7.15
CA ARG A 24 -19.15 -15.26 -6.43
C ARG A 24 -17.97 -15.45 -7.37
N ALA A 25 -18.15 -16.18 -8.48
CA ALA A 25 -17.12 -16.38 -9.50
C ALA A 25 -16.70 -15.05 -10.15
N LYS A 26 -17.67 -14.20 -10.52
CA LYS A 26 -17.39 -12.84 -11.03
C LYS A 26 -16.58 -12.02 -10.03
N ALA A 27 -16.92 -12.08 -8.74
CA ALA A 27 -16.18 -11.36 -7.70
C ALA A 27 -14.74 -11.89 -7.53
N ILE A 28 -14.53 -13.21 -7.63
CA ILE A 28 -13.20 -13.83 -7.60
C ILE A 28 -12.37 -13.41 -8.81
N ASN A 29 -12.94 -13.44 -10.02
CA ASN A 29 -12.24 -13.03 -11.24
C ASN A 29 -11.88 -11.55 -11.20
N ALA A 30 -12.81 -10.68 -10.79
CA ALA A 30 -12.52 -9.24 -10.66
C ALA A 30 -11.46 -8.94 -9.58
N LEU A 31 -11.34 -9.76 -8.54
CA LEU A 31 -10.25 -9.67 -7.57
C LEU A 31 -8.93 -10.15 -8.18
N HIS A 32 -8.96 -11.25 -8.94
CA HIS A 32 -7.78 -11.81 -9.60
C HIS A 32 -7.20 -10.83 -10.62
N GLU A 33 -8.04 -10.18 -11.43
CA GLU A 33 -7.61 -9.14 -12.37
C GLU A 33 -6.91 -7.98 -11.65
N ARG A 34 -7.46 -7.50 -10.54
CA ARG A 34 -6.82 -6.44 -9.72
C ARG A 34 -5.50 -6.87 -9.09
N LEU A 35 -5.39 -8.15 -8.72
CA LEU A 35 -4.17 -8.74 -8.16
C LEU A 35 -3.07 -8.93 -9.22
N ASN A 36 -3.43 -8.94 -10.50
CA ASN A 36 -2.48 -9.04 -11.61
C ASN A 36 -2.24 -7.69 -12.32
N GLU A 37 -2.92 -6.62 -11.89
CA GLU A 37 -2.73 -5.28 -12.44
C GLU A 37 -1.32 -4.79 -12.08
N ASP A 38 -0.53 -4.47 -13.10
CA ASP A 38 0.75 -3.80 -12.92
C ASP A 38 0.51 -2.32 -12.59
N LEU A 39 0.90 -1.92 -11.39
CA LEU A 39 0.71 -0.57 -10.87
C LEU A 39 1.97 0.28 -10.96
N SER A 40 3.07 -0.25 -11.52
CA SER A 40 4.36 0.45 -11.60
C SER A 40 4.29 1.75 -12.40
N LEU A 41 3.39 1.81 -13.40
CA LEU A 41 3.17 2.98 -14.26
C LEU A 41 2.08 3.93 -13.74
N VAL A 42 1.34 3.54 -12.71
CA VAL A 42 0.28 4.37 -12.14
C VAL A 42 0.90 5.45 -11.25
N LYS A 43 0.47 6.69 -11.39
CA LYS A 43 0.98 7.81 -10.58
C LYS A 43 0.69 7.59 -9.10
N SER A 44 1.61 8.05 -8.24
CA SER A 44 1.46 7.90 -6.80
C SER A 44 0.18 8.58 -6.28
N ASP A 45 -0.16 9.75 -6.82
CA ASP A 45 -1.38 10.48 -6.45
C ASP A 45 -2.65 9.70 -6.82
N GLU A 46 -2.66 9.02 -7.96
CA GLU A 46 -3.78 8.17 -8.37
C GLU A 46 -3.90 6.96 -7.44
N LEU A 47 -2.78 6.30 -7.12
CA LEU A 47 -2.77 5.18 -6.18
C LEU A 47 -3.26 5.56 -4.78
N MET A 48 -2.97 6.78 -4.33
CA MET A 48 -3.35 7.27 -3.00
C MET A 48 -4.81 7.75 -2.94
N ASN A 49 -5.27 8.44 -3.99
CA ASN A 49 -6.52 9.20 -3.92
C ASN A 49 -7.68 8.56 -4.71
N ASP A 50 -7.40 7.74 -5.72
CA ASP A 50 -8.46 7.11 -6.52
C ASP A 50 -9.12 5.96 -5.75
N LYS A 51 -10.46 5.99 -5.72
CA LYS A 51 -11.31 4.92 -5.16
C LYS A 51 -11.05 3.57 -5.83
N LYS A 52 -10.64 3.56 -7.11
CA LYS A 52 -10.26 2.34 -7.84
C LYS A 52 -9.15 1.58 -7.10
N TYR A 53 -8.13 2.29 -6.63
CA TYR A 53 -6.93 1.69 -6.05
C TYR A 53 -6.99 1.56 -4.52
N ARG A 54 -7.88 2.31 -3.86
CA ARG A 54 -8.04 2.27 -2.39
C ARG A 54 -8.27 0.87 -1.80
N THR A 55 -8.87 -0.04 -2.55
CA THR A 55 -9.11 -1.44 -2.13
C THR A 55 -8.24 -2.44 -2.87
N ASN A 56 -7.32 -1.98 -3.74
CA ASN A 56 -6.39 -2.85 -4.43
C ASN A 56 -5.21 -3.20 -3.48
N PRO A 57 -5.04 -4.48 -3.10
CA PRO A 57 -3.96 -4.88 -2.20
C PRO A 57 -2.56 -4.62 -2.77
N ASN A 58 -2.40 -4.61 -4.11
CA ASN A 58 -1.13 -4.29 -4.75
C ASN A 58 -0.82 -2.79 -4.70
N ALA A 59 -1.83 -1.91 -4.64
CA ALA A 59 -1.60 -0.47 -4.54
C ALA A 59 -0.86 -0.13 -3.25
N SER A 60 -1.22 -0.77 -2.14
CA SER A 60 -0.50 -0.60 -0.86
C SER A 60 0.93 -1.12 -0.92
N ARG A 61 1.17 -2.23 -1.64
CA ARG A 61 2.52 -2.80 -1.82
C ARG A 61 3.40 -1.91 -2.68
N GLU A 62 2.84 -1.40 -3.78
CA GLU A 62 3.53 -0.49 -4.69
C GLU A 62 3.88 0.83 -3.99
N LEU A 63 2.91 1.46 -3.30
CA LEU A 63 3.16 2.66 -2.50
C LEU A 63 4.23 2.43 -1.41
N ALA A 64 4.22 1.27 -0.75
CA ALA A 64 5.24 0.93 0.23
C ALA A 64 6.63 0.76 -0.42
N SER A 65 6.71 0.10 -1.57
CA SER A 65 7.94 -0.05 -2.37
C SER A 65 8.52 1.32 -2.75
N ARG A 66 7.67 2.23 -3.24
CA ARG A 66 8.05 3.62 -3.56
C ARG A 66 8.54 4.38 -2.35
N ALA A 67 7.84 4.28 -1.21
CA ALA A 67 8.26 4.90 0.04
C ALA A 67 9.65 4.43 0.47
N ILE A 68 9.90 3.11 0.40
CA ILE A 68 11.17 2.52 0.79
C ILE A 68 12.29 3.02 -0.11
N ARG A 69 12.08 3.05 -1.44
CA ARG A 69 13.04 3.61 -2.39
C ARG A 69 13.33 5.08 -2.08
N ALA A 70 12.29 5.88 -1.87
CA ALA A 70 12.39 7.29 -1.52
C ALA A 70 13.29 7.53 -0.30
N ILE A 71 13.09 6.73 0.76
CA ILE A 71 13.87 6.85 1.99
C ILE A 71 15.33 6.43 1.75
N LYS A 72 15.56 5.37 0.96
CA LYS A 72 16.91 4.93 0.60
C LYS A 72 17.65 6.00 -0.20
N ASP A 73 17.01 6.56 -1.22
CA ASP A 73 17.58 7.63 -2.04
C ASP A 73 17.90 8.87 -1.19
N TRP A 74 17.02 9.24 -0.25
CA TRP A 74 17.32 10.30 0.71
C TRP A 74 18.54 9.97 1.57
N ASN A 75 18.60 8.77 2.14
CA ASN A 75 19.70 8.35 3.02
C ASN A 75 21.05 8.33 2.30
N ASP A 76 21.05 8.00 1.00
CA ASP A 76 22.25 8.00 0.17
C ASP A 76 22.70 9.44 -0.16
N ASN A 77 21.75 10.36 -0.38
CA ASN A 77 22.04 11.77 -0.64
C ASN A 77 22.30 12.62 0.62
N GLN A 78 21.87 12.15 1.80
CA GLN A 78 21.96 12.85 3.07
C GLN A 78 22.61 11.94 4.14
N PRO A 79 23.91 11.63 4.00
CA PRO A 79 24.57 10.63 4.82
C PRO A 79 24.61 10.99 6.32
N GLU A 80 24.57 12.28 6.65
CA GLU A 80 24.53 12.79 8.04
C GLU A 80 23.12 12.77 8.65
N HIS A 81 22.08 12.65 7.82
CA HIS A 81 20.68 12.82 8.20
C HIS A 81 19.81 11.69 7.67
N LYS A 82 20.25 10.46 7.97
CA LYS A 82 19.54 9.24 7.58
C LYS A 82 18.29 8.99 8.41
N TRP A 83 17.33 8.34 7.79
CA TRP A 83 16.09 7.86 8.40
C TRP A 83 16.08 6.33 8.42
N CYS A 84 15.89 5.77 9.62
CA CYS A 84 15.50 4.38 9.81
C CYS A 84 14.14 4.13 9.15
N ILE A 85 14.08 3.13 8.26
CA ILE A 85 12.86 2.74 7.58
C ILE A 85 11.98 1.97 8.56
N THR A 86 10.77 2.45 8.81
CA THR A 86 9.83 1.82 9.75
C THR A 86 8.41 1.80 9.18
N ASN A 87 7.57 0.88 9.64
CA ASN A 87 6.16 0.81 9.22
C ASN A 87 5.42 2.14 9.47
N LYS A 88 5.77 2.86 10.54
CA LYS A 88 5.18 4.16 10.86
C LYS A 88 5.62 5.24 9.86
N LEU A 89 6.88 5.23 9.45
CA LEU A 89 7.41 6.18 8.47
C LEU A 89 6.78 5.95 7.09
N ILE A 90 6.73 4.69 6.64
CA ILE A 90 6.08 4.31 5.38
C ILE A 90 4.60 4.69 5.42
N SER A 91 3.92 4.42 6.53
CA SER A 91 2.52 4.81 6.73
C SER A 91 2.32 6.33 6.63
N SER A 92 3.23 7.13 7.20
CA SER A 92 3.13 8.59 7.11
C SER A 92 3.33 9.14 5.70
N LEU A 93 4.12 8.47 4.87
CA LEU A 93 4.37 8.89 3.49
C LEU A 93 3.27 8.41 2.53
N THR A 94 2.66 7.25 2.80
CA THR A 94 1.71 6.60 1.88
C THR A 94 0.24 6.79 2.26
N GLY A 95 -0.05 7.23 3.48
CA GLY A 95 -1.41 7.26 4.04
C GLY A 95 -2.00 5.88 4.35
N VAL A 96 -1.28 4.80 4.05
CA VAL A 96 -1.71 3.41 4.31
C VAL A 96 -1.49 3.10 5.79
N THR A 97 -2.47 2.44 6.43
CA THR A 97 -2.38 2.13 7.86
C THR A 97 -1.16 1.28 8.21
N PRO A 98 -0.53 1.45 9.39
CA PRO A 98 0.65 0.66 9.76
C PRO A 98 0.42 -0.85 9.77
N LYS A 99 -0.81 -1.28 10.09
CA LYS A 99 -1.21 -2.70 10.08
C LYS A 99 -1.22 -3.29 8.65
N ALA A 100 -1.66 -2.51 7.67
CA ALA A 100 -1.62 -2.91 6.27
C ALA A 100 -0.18 -2.91 5.75
N ILE A 101 0.61 -1.88 6.09
CA ILE A 101 2.04 -1.80 5.77
C ILE A 101 2.80 -3.03 6.25
N ALA A 102 2.63 -3.41 7.53
CA ALA A 102 3.33 -4.57 8.11
C ALA A 102 3.15 -5.86 7.30
N LYS A 103 2.00 -6.05 6.65
CA LYS A 103 1.74 -7.21 5.80
C LYS A 103 2.40 -7.11 4.42
N VAL A 104 2.42 -5.91 3.84
CA VAL A 104 2.91 -5.75 2.45
C VAL A 104 4.42 -5.61 2.37
N VAL A 105 5.09 -5.16 3.43
CA VAL A 105 6.55 -4.96 3.44
C VAL A 105 7.35 -6.21 3.83
N GLU A 106 6.67 -7.31 4.16
CA GLU A 106 7.30 -8.60 4.43
C GLU A 106 8.15 -9.02 3.20
N GLY A 107 9.41 -9.37 3.47
CA GLY A 107 10.38 -9.76 2.43
C GLY A 107 11.01 -8.60 1.64
N MET A 108 10.77 -7.33 1.99
CA MET A 108 11.38 -6.17 1.30
C MET A 108 12.79 -5.79 1.81
N GLY A 109 13.40 -6.60 2.68
CA GLY A 109 14.78 -6.39 3.17
C GLY A 109 14.97 -5.10 3.98
N ILE A 110 13.92 -4.61 4.64
CA ILE A 110 13.98 -3.37 5.45
C ILE A 110 14.90 -3.55 6.66
N ASP A 111 14.78 -4.68 7.35
CA ASP A 111 15.57 -4.95 8.57
C ASP A 111 17.06 -5.09 8.24
N ASP A 112 17.39 -5.81 7.17
CA ASP A 112 18.77 -5.94 6.69
C ASP A 112 19.37 -4.59 6.28
N TYR A 113 18.60 -3.76 5.56
CA TYR A 113 19.05 -2.42 5.18
C TYR A 113 19.29 -1.54 6.41
N ASN A 114 18.36 -1.52 7.36
CA ASN A 114 18.51 -0.74 8.59
C ASN A 114 19.73 -1.20 9.39
N ALA A 115 19.94 -2.51 9.53
CA ALA A 115 21.08 -3.08 10.24
C ALA A 115 22.42 -2.70 9.55
N MET A 116 22.49 -2.84 8.22
CA MET A 116 23.67 -2.47 7.43
C MET A 116 24.03 -0.99 7.58
N GLN A 117 23.02 -0.11 7.71
CA GLN A 117 23.20 1.32 7.87
C GLN A 117 23.36 1.77 9.34
N GLY A 118 23.29 0.84 10.30
CA GLY A 118 23.33 1.15 11.74
C GLY A 118 22.13 1.99 12.21
N LEU A 119 21.00 1.92 11.50
CA LEU A 119 19.82 2.76 11.74
C LEU A 119 18.88 2.10 12.75
N THR A 120 18.47 2.89 13.74
CA THR A 120 17.42 2.50 14.69
C THR A 120 16.32 3.55 14.72
N PRO A 121 15.10 3.22 15.17
CA PRO A 121 14.00 4.19 15.25
C PRO A 121 14.30 5.42 16.12
N VAL A 122 15.28 5.34 17.03
CA VAL A 122 15.72 6.47 17.85
C VAL A 122 16.39 7.55 17.00
N VAL A 123 17.16 7.15 15.97
CA VAL A 123 17.85 8.05 15.04
C VAL A 123 16.86 9.01 14.37
N ASN A 124 15.66 8.52 14.01
CA ASN A 124 14.62 9.34 13.38
C ASN A 124 14.22 10.56 14.20
N ARG A 125 14.30 10.50 15.54
CA ARG A 125 14.00 11.66 16.39
C ARG A 125 15.05 12.76 16.23
N MET A 126 16.31 12.36 16.18
CA MET A 126 17.44 13.29 15.98
C MET A 126 17.40 13.88 14.57
N THR A 127 17.20 13.03 13.56
CA THR A 127 17.07 13.48 12.16
C THR A 127 15.91 14.45 12.00
N LYS A 128 14.74 14.14 12.60
CA LYS A 128 13.58 15.04 12.56
C LYS A 128 13.88 16.41 13.18
N ALA A 129 14.61 16.44 14.29
CA ALA A 129 14.99 17.69 14.94
C ALA A 129 15.98 18.52 14.09
N ALA A 130 16.85 17.87 13.33
CA ALA A 130 17.85 18.53 12.49
C ALA A 130 17.27 19.08 11.17
N VAL A 131 16.47 18.28 10.46
CA VAL A 131 16.06 18.59 9.08
C VAL A 131 14.55 18.67 8.85
N GLY A 132 13.73 18.48 9.90
CA GLY A 132 12.27 18.48 9.77
C GLY A 132 11.69 17.11 9.40
N SER A 133 10.42 17.07 8.99
CA SER A 133 9.77 15.80 8.64
C SER A 133 10.21 15.31 7.27
N ILE A 134 10.53 14.02 7.12
CA ILE A 134 10.86 13.47 5.79
C ILE A 134 9.72 13.69 4.78
N SER A 135 8.46 13.70 5.22
CA SER A 135 7.30 13.96 4.35
C SER A 135 7.30 15.35 3.71
N GLU A 136 8.04 16.31 4.28
CA GLU A 136 8.21 17.67 3.73
C GLU A 136 9.42 17.75 2.79
N LYS A 137 10.26 16.72 2.78
CA LYS A 137 11.52 16.67 2.03
C LYS A 137 11.48 15.68 0.88
N VAL A 138 10.65 14.65 1.03
CA VAL A 138 10.52 13.52 0.13
C VAL A 138 9.04 13.19 0.06
N SER A 139 8.38 13.66 -0.98
CA SER A 139 7.01 13.25 -1.29
C SER A 139 7.06 12.00 -2.17
N ILE A 140 6.25 10.99 -1.85
CA ILE A 140 6.06 9.83 -2.76
C ILE A 140 5.42 10.27 -4.09
N ALA A 141 4.71 11.42 -4.12
CA ALA A 141 4.25 12.04 -5.35
C ALA A 141 5.43 12.38 -6.29
N ASP A 142 6.55 12.85 -5.74
CA ASP A 142 7.66 13.40 -6.51
C ASP A 142 8.73 12.33 -6.87
N VAL A 143 8.82 11.23 -6.10
CA VAL A 143 9.96 10.29 -6.12
C VAL A 143 10.05 9.38 -7.37
N LEU A 144 9.01 9.29 -8.20
CA LEU A 144 9.08 8.51 -9.45
C LEU A 144 9.07 9.34 -10.74
N GLY A 145 8.96 10.67 -10.68
CA GLY A 145 8.99 11.50 -11.89
C GLY A 145 7.96 11.10 -12.95
N VAL A 146 6.85 10.46 -12.55
CA VAL A 146 5.70 10.21 -13.41
C VAL A 146 4.70 11.34 -13.17
N ASP A 147 5.06 12.53 -13.63
CA ASP A 147 4.12 13.62 -13.93
C ASP A 147 3.48 13.43 -15.30
#